data_AF-A0A0L6VA05-F1
#
_entry.id   AF-A0A0L6VA05-F1
#
_cell.length_a   1.000
_cell.length_b   1.000
_cell.length_c   1.000
_cell.angle_alpha   90.00
_cell.angle_beta   90.00
_cell.angle_gamma   90.00
#
_symmetry.space_group_name_H-M   'P 1'
#
loop_
_entity.id
_entity.type
_entity.pdbx_description
1 polymer ?
#
loop_
_entity_poly.entity_id
_entity_poly.type
_entity_poly.pdbx_seq_one_letter_code
_entity_poly.pdbx_strand_id
1 'polypeptide(L)'
;MFSSKLPKALIDQHPILSLKNLCTSSSDPCLYLCDDNISRIFFHVDDLILVGPGNNFEKEFEKRFSNSSCHSPNTILGMKFEREKDEIKLSLPNHIQHGLEELGLEDCKTSITPLTPNLKLRDATDIDHSRFRKLNINYRSAIGLLNHIAQLTRPDISFAVSSLARFSVKPGMTHWHEVKKVWQYLKRTADIKLTLHIKDPNQLLQIFSDASWGDDPQDRASQSGYLCFLFGSLISWNSCKQRLITYSSTEAELNPLVKSFHEGIWLKALLAEMWNIQITSANHLIDDPDLLERLMMTDEDFKRKYSNEHLIDNKGLDDKVKRFGLNPKTRHIDLKTKGLRQEVKHQNMRITLIGTQDMVADSLTKAAGKNSIFNLVQCIDPEFNQS
;
A
#
# COMPACT_ATOMS: atom_id res chain seq x y z
N MET A 1 3.14 -26.74 -2.66
CA MET A 1 3.78 -25.51 -2.16
C MET A 1 4.67 -25.93 -1.02
N PHE A 2 5.90 -25.44 -1.03
CA PHE A 2 6.99 -25.84 -0.16
C PHE A 2 7.61 -24.59 0.44
N SER A 3 8.08 -24.66 1.68
CA SER A 3 8.85 -23.58 2.30
C SER A 3 10.01 -24.13 3.12
N SER A 4 11.08 -23.35 3.19
CA SER A 4 12.27 -23.67 3.97
C SER A 4 12.95 -22.39 4.49
N LYS A 5 13.71 -22.51 5.57
CA LYS A 5 14.58 -21.44 6.09
C LYS A 5 16.05 -21.75 5.81
N LEU A 6 16.77 -20.78 5.26
CA LEU A 6 18.21 -20.88 5.06
C LEU A 6 19.00 -20.49 6.32
N PRO A 7 20.09 -21.20 6.63
CA PRO A 7 21.03 -20.78 7.65
C PRO A 7 21.66 -19.42 7.29
N LYS A 8 21.71 -18.48 8.25
CA LYS A 8 22.25 -17.12 8.05
C LYS A 8 23.65 -17.06 7.41
N ALA A 9 24.48 -18.09 7.62
CA ALA A 9 25.83 -18.19 7.07
C ALA A 9 25.90 -18.39 5.53
N LEU A 10 24.77 -18.69 4.87
CA LEU A 10 24.70 -19.00 3.44
C LEU A 10 24.10 -17.86 2.58
N ILE A 11 23.63 -16.79 3.21
CA ILE A 11 22.97 -15.66 2.54
C ILE A 11 23.97 -14.87 1.68
N ASP A 12 25.26 -14.84 2.06
CA ASP A 12 26.29 -14.03 1.40
C ASP A 12 26.88 -14.63 0.10
N GLN A 13 26.48 -15.84 -0.31
CA GLN A 13 27.15 -16.57 -1.41
C GLN A 13 26.32 -16.76 -2.69
N HIS A 14 25.12 -16.17 -2.82
CA HIS A 14 24.19 -16.45 -3.94
C HIS A 14 24.08 -17.97 -4.31
N PRO A 15 24.03 -18.92 -3.34
CA PRO A 15 24.24 -20.33 -3.65
C PRO A 15 23.08 -20.97 -4.42
N ILE A 16 21.88 -20.39 -4.38
CA ILE A 16 20.68 -20.88 -5.10
C ILE A 16 20.83 -20.77 -6.62
N LEU A 17 21.49 -19.72 -7.13
CA LEU A 17 21.72 -19.52 -8.56
C LEU A 17 22.61 -20.62 -9.19
N SER A 18 23.33 -21.38 -8.36
CA SER A 18 24.12 -22.52 -8.82
C SER A 18 23.35 -23.84 -8.85
N LEU A 19 22.08 -23.85 -8.39
CA LEU A 19 21.16 -24.95 -8.66
C LEU A 19 20.78 -24.86 -10.15
N LYS A 20 20.90 -25.99 -10.85
CA LYS A 20 20.61 -26.03 -12.28
C LYS A 20 19.15 -25.65 -12.49
N ASN A 21 18.86 -24.96 -13.59
CA ASN A 21 17.51 -24.72 -14.12
C ASN A 21 16.67 -23.61 -13.46
N LEU A 22 17.32 -22.59 -12.89
CA LEU A 22 16.64 -21.38 -12.40
C LEU A 22 17.01 -20.15 -13.22
N CYS A 23 16.00 -19.40 -13.63
CA CYS A 23 16.13 -18.08 -14.24
C CYS A 23 15.63 -17.01 -13.27
N THR A 24 16.41 -15.97 -13.04
CA THR A 24 15.96 -14.80 -12.26
C THR A 24 14.88 -14.03 -13.00
N SER A 25 13.84 -13.62 -12.31
CA SER A 25 12.86 -12.66 -12.83
C SER A 25 13.53 -11.31 -13.09
N SER A 26 13.14 -10.65 -14.17
CA SER A 26 13.55 -9.27 -14.45
C SER A 26 12.71 -8.24 -13.69
N SER A 27 11.51 -8.63 -13.25
CA SER A 27 10.57 -7.77 -12.52
C SER A 27 10.76 -7.81 -11.01
N ASP A 28 11.18 -8.93 -10.45
CA ASP A 28 11.45 -9.08 -9.01
C ASP A 28 12.74 -9.88 -8.74
N PRO A 29 13.80 -9.27 -8.17
CA PRO A 29 15.06 -9.96 -7.87
C PRO A 29 14.94 -11.14 -6.89
N CYS A 30 13.85 -11.21 -6.12
CA CYS A 30 13.56 -12.27 -5.17
C CYS A 30 12.80 -13.44 -5.82
N LEU A 31 12.35 -13.32 -7.07
CA LEU A 31 11.61 -14.33 -7.79
C LEU A 31 12.50 -15.07 -8.80
N TYR A 32 12.40 -16.40 -8.78
CA TYR A 32 13.08 -17.30 -9.70
C TYR A 32 12.05 -18.18 -10.42
N LEU A 33 12.25 -18.34 -11.72
CA LEU A 33 11.43 -19.15 -12.62
C LEU A 33 12.16 -20.47 -12.87
N CYS A 34 11.48 -21.59 -12.64
CA CYS A 34 12.00 -22.91 -13.03
C CYS A 34 11.81 -23.13 -14.54
N ASP A 35 12.64 -24.00 -15.11
CA ASP A 35 12.59 -24.46 -16.51
C ASP A 35 11.30 -25.19 -16.91
N ASP A 36 10.54 -25.70 -15.93
CA ASP A 36 9.24 -26.33 -16.16
C ASP A 36 8.10 -25.35 -16.49
N ASN A 37 8.39 -24.04 -16.55
CA ASN A 37 7.46 -22.94 -16.82
C ASN A 37 6.28 -22.79 -15.84
N ILE A 38 6.16 -23.67 -14.84
CA ILE A 38 5.04 -23.69 -13.87
C ILE A 38 5.55 -23.28 -12.50
N SER A 39 6.74 -23.75 -12.14
CA SER A 39 7.28 -23.59 -10.80
C SER A 39 7.98 -22.24 -10.63
N ARG A 40 7.75 -21.68 -9.45
CA ARG A 40 8.21 -20.35 -9.04
C ARG A 40 8.82 -20.47 -7.66
N ILE A 41 9.99 -19.87 -7.48
CA ILE A 41 10.67 -19.84 -6.19
C ILE A 41 10.79 -18.39 -5.78
N PHE A 42 10.19 -18.07 -4.64
CA PHE A 42 10.35 -16.77 -4.01
C PHE A 42 11.34 -16.92 -2.86
N PHE A 43 12.30 -16.00 -2.81
CA PHE A 43 13.37 -15.99 -1.83
C PHE A 43 13.47 -14.63 -1.16
N HIS A 44 13.29 -14.59 0.16
CA HIS A 44 13.36 -13.36 0.93
C HIS A 44 14.17 -13.57 2.20
N VAL A 45 15.38 -13.00 2.23
CA VAL A 45 16.31 -13.08 3.36
C VAL A 45 16.62 -14.53 3.74
N ASP A 46 15.97 -15.08 4.76
CA ASP A 46 16.12 -16.46 5.21
C ASP A 46 14.96 -17.35 4.75
N ASP A 47 13.83 -16.79 4.32
CA ASP A 47 12.65 -17.54 3.90
C ASP A 47 12.70 -17.88 2.41
N LEU A 48 12.46 -19.16 2.08
CA LEU A 48 12.30 -19.65 0.73
C LEU A 48 10.93 -20.29 0.57
N ILE A 49 10.29 -20.05 -0.57
CA ILE A 49 8.98 -20.60 -0.93
C ILE A 49 9.03 -21.10 -2.36
N LEU A 50 8.70 -22.37 -2.56
CA LEU A 50 8.47 -22.97 -3.88
C LEU A 50 6.97 -23.18 -4.09
N VAL A 51 6.48 -22.63 -5.21
CA VAL A 51 5.12 -22.82 -5.71
C VAL A 51 5.23 -23.62 -7.01
N GLY A 52 4.59 -24.79 -7.09
CA GLY A 52 4.66 -25.69 -8.25
C GLY A 52 5.36 -27.03 -7.95
N PRO A 53 5.50 -27.90 -8.97
CA PRO A 53 6.17 -29.21 -8.86
C PRO A 53 7.70 -29.13 -8.63
N GLY A 54 8.33 -28.00 -8.92
CA GLY A 54 9.72 -27.66 -8.62
C GLY A 54 10.78 -28.43 -9.40
N ASN A 55 10.45 -29.30 -10.35
CA ASN A 55 11.41 -30.07 -11.15
C ASN A 55 12.58 -30.68 -10.33
N ASN A 56 12.28 -31.35 -9.21
CA ASN A 56 13.24 -31.88 -8.22
C ASN A 56 14.03 -30.85 -7.37
N PHE A 57 13.73 -29.56 -7.48
CA PHE A 57 14.36 -28.49 -6.69
C PHE A 57 14.41 -28.81 -5.20
N GLU A 58 13.31 -29.28 -4.62
CA GLU A 58 13.23 -29.66 -3.20
C GLU A 58 14.33 -30.67 -2.81
N LYS A 59 14.50 -31.74 -3.60
CA LYS A 59 15.52 -32.76 -3.34
C LYS A 59 16.94 -32.23 -3.53
N GLU A 60 17.16 -31.37 -4.53
CA GLU A 60 18.47 -30.76 -4.76
C GLU A 60 18.83 -29.76 -3.65
N PHE A 61 17.82 -29.01 -3.19
CA PHE A 61 17.94 -28.06 -2.11
C PHE A 61 18.27 -28.76 -0.79
N GLU A 62 17.56 -29.84 -0.43
CA GLU A 62 17.84 -30.64 0.76
C GLU A 62 19.24 -31.26 0.74
N LYS A 63 19.66 -31.80 -0.41
CA LYS A 63 21.02 -32.36 -0.58
C LYS A 63 22.10 -31.31 -0.33
N ARG A 64 21.87 -30.08 -0.79
CA ARG A 64 22.82 -28.98 -0.65
C ARG A 64 22.78 -28.32 0.72
N PHE A 65 21.59 -28.25 1.31
CA PHE A 65 21.29 -27.58 2.57
C PHE A 65 20.67 -28.57 3.54
N SER A 66 21.46 -29.57 3.96
CA SER A 66 21.03 -30.65 4.85
C SER A 66 20.50 -30.17 6.21
N ASN A 67 20.85 -28.95 6.62
CA ASN A 67 20.41 -28.34 7.88
C ASN A 67 19.13 -27.51 7.72
N SER A 68 18.56 -27.45 6.51
CA SER A 68 17.32 -26.73 6.23
C SER A 68 16.12 -27.67 6.41
N SER A 69 15.04 -27.15 7.01
CA SER A 69 13.80 -27.92 7.20
C SER A 69 12.84 -27.59 6.07
N CYS A 70 12.51 -28.62 5.29
CA CYS A 70 11.59 -28.56 4.17
C CYS A 70 10.20 -29.00 4.62
N HIS A 71 9.20 -28.12 4.52
CA HIS A 71 7.84 -28.48 4.90
C HIS A 71 6.79 -27.66 4.14
N SER A 72 5.53 -28.08 4.26
CA SER A 72 4.42 -27.21 3.85
C SER A 72 4.43 -25.94 4.72
N PRO A 73 4.26 -24.74 4.14
CA PRO A 73 4.34 -23.51 4.91
C PRO A 73 3.22 -23.46 5.94
N ASN A 74 3.58 -23.33 7.22
CA ASN A 74 2.64 -22.88 8.27
C ASN A 74 2.80 -21.38 8.54
N THR A 75 3.90 -20.80 8.05
CA THR A 75 4.20 -19.37 8.10
C THR A 75 4.88 -18.92 6.80
N ILE A 76 4.65 -17.68 6.39
CA ILE A 76 5.30 -17.01 5.25
C ILE A 76 5.72 -15.61 5.70
N LEU A 77 7.03 -15.29 5.66
CA LEU A 77 7.55 -13.97 6.08
C LEU A 77 7.10 -13.55 7.49
N GLY A 78 6.99 -14.52 8.40
CA GLY A 78 6.48 -14.30 9.76
C GLY A 78 4.95 -14.19 9.88
N MET A 79 4.20 -14.19 8.78
CA MET A 79 2.74 -14.28 8.77
C MET A 79 2.32 -15.74 8.97
N LYS A 80 1.27 -15.97 9.76
CA LYS A 80 0.59 -17.27 9.82
C LYS A 80 -0.03 -17.53 8.45
N PHE A 81 0.26 -18.70 7.88
CA PHE A 81 -0.28 -19.13 6.60
C PHE A 81 -1.29 -20.24 6.81
N GLU A 82 -2.50 -20.05 6.28
CA GLU A 82 -3.56 -21.04 6.28
C GLU A 82 -4.06 -21.20 4.85
N ARG A 83 -4.20 -22.46 4.39
CA ARG A 83 -4.75 -22.76 3.07
C ARG A 83 -5.99 -23.62 3.24
N GLU A 84 -7.12 -23.11 2.76
CA GLU A 84 -8.42 -23.78 2.82
C GLU A 84 -8.96 -23.89 1.39
N LYS A 85 -8.93 -25.09 0.80
CA LYS A 85 -9.33 -25.33 -0.60
C LYS A 85 -8.55 -24.41 -1.57
N ASP A 86 -9.25 -23.43 -2.15
CA ASP A 86 -8.77 -22.47 -3.13
C ASP A 86 -8.48 -21.08 -2.54
N GLU A 87 -8.51 -20.97 -1.20
CA GLU A 87 -8.22 -19.74 -0.47
C GLU A 87 -6.90 -19.81 0.28
N ILE A 88 -6.20 -18.68 0.31
CA ILE A 88 -5.02 -18.46 1.15
C ILE A 88 -5.35 -17.36 2.15
N LYS A 89 -5.18 -17.65 3.44
CA LYS A 89 -5.44 -16.72 4.54
C LYS A 89 -4.11 -16.40 5.23
N LEU A 90 -3.80 -15.10 5.33
CA LEU A 90 -2.59 -14.57 5.97
C LEU A 90 -2.95 -13.72 7.18
N SER A 91 -2.31 -13.96 8.32
CA SER A 91 -2.58 -13.21 9.56
C SER A 91 -1.36 -13.09 10.47
N LEU A 92 -1.40 -12.17 11.43
CA LEU A 92 -0.32 -11.93 12.41
C LEU A 92 -0.82 -12.00 13.87
N PRO A 93 -1.51 -13.09 14.29
CA PRO A 93 -2.15 -13.16 15.61
C PRO A 93 -1.15 -13.00 16.76
N ASN A 94 0.04 -13.60 16.64
CA ASN A 94 1.09 -13.51 17.67
C ASN A 94 1.59 -12.07 17.84
N HIS A 95 1.68 -11.28 16.75
CA HIS A 95 2.12 -9.89 16.83
C HIS A 95 1.04 -9.00 17.45
N ILE A 96 -0.23 -9.27 17.15
CA ILE A 96 -1.37 -8.56 17.77
C ILE A 96 -1.39 -8.85 19.27
N GLN A 97 -1.30 -10.12 19.65
CA GLN A 97 -1.30 -10.55 21.05
C GLN A 97 -0.11 -9.98 21.82
N HIS A 98 1.11 -10.11 21.27
CA HIS A 98 2.31 -9.54 21.86
C HIS A 98 2.21 -8.03 22.10
N GLY A 99 1.69 -7.27 21.14
CA GLY A 99 1.49 -5.84 21.32
C GLY A 99 0.39 -5.47 22.33
N LEU A 100 -0.62 -6.32 22.52
CA LEU A 100 -1.62 -6.15 23.58
C LEU A 100 -1.01 -6.41 24.97
N GLU A 101 -0.19 -7.45 25.11
CA GLU A 101 0.53 -7.81 26.33
C GLU A 101 1.54 -6.72 26.73
N GLU A 102 2.43 -6.31 25.81
CA GLU A 102 3.47 -5.31 26.08
C GLU A 102 2.90 -3.96 26.53
N LEU A 103 1.69 -3.62 26.09
CA LEU A 103 1.02 -2.37 26.42
C LEU A 103 0.01 -2.48 27.56
N GLY A 104 -0.17 -3.67 28.14
CA GLY A 104 -1.15 -3.92 29.19
C GLY A 104 -2.59 -3.67 28.73
N LEU A 105 -2.91 -4.03 27.48
CA LEU A 105 -4.20 -3.81 26.84
C LEU A 105 -5.03 -5.09 26.69
N GLU A 106 -4.64 -6.20 27.33
CA GLU A 106 -5.37 -7.47 27.26
C GLU A 106 -6.81 -7.35 27.75
N ASP A 107 -7.07 -6.56 28.80
CA ASP A 107 -8.42 -6.33 29.37
C ASP A 107 -9.05 -5.00 28.93
N CYS A 108 -8.50 -4.35 27.89
CA CYS A 108 -9.01 -3.05 27.46
C CYS A 108 -10.37 -3.15 26.75
N LYS A 109 -11.12 -2.04 26.76
CA LYS A 109 -12.33 -1.87 25.93
C LYS A 109 -11.96 -1.89 24.46
N THR A 110 -12.75 -2.58 23.64
CA THR A 110 -12.57 -2.63 22.18
C THR A 110 -12.99 -1.35 21.47
N SER A 111 -12.39 -1.06 20.31
CA SER A 111 -12.80 0.04 19.42
C SER A 111 -13.37 -0.51 18.10
N ILE A 112 -14.31 0.21 17.49
CA ILE A 112 -14.92 -0.13 16.20
C ILE A 112 -14.13 0.49 15.03
N THR A 113 -13.39 1.57 15.28
CA THR A 113 -12.54 2.24 14.29
C THR A 113 -11.10 2.34 14.79
N PRO A 114 -10.10 2.30 13.90
CA PRO A 114 -8.70 2.35 14.29
C PRO A 114 -8.28 3.73 14.84
N LEU A 115 -8.85 4.81 14.29
CA LEU A 115 -8.74 6.18 14.80
C LEU A 115 -10.11 6.72 15.16
N THR A 116 -10.13 7.76 16.00
CA THR A 116 -11.33 8.56 16.22
C THR A 116 -11.74 9.26 14.91
N PRO A 117 -12.97 9.03 14.38
CA PRO A 117 -13.39 9.62 13.12
C PRO A 117 -13.33 11.15 13.15
N ASN A 118 -12.94 11.76 12.03
CA ASN A 118 -12.76 13.21 11.89
C ASN A 118 -11.74 13.85 12.84
N LEU A 119 -10.98 13.06 13.61
CA LEU A 119 -9.93 13.58 14.48
C LEU A 119 -8.77 14.10 13.63
N LYS A 120 -8.38 15.34 13.89
CA LYS A 120 -7.18 15.94 13.30
C LYS A 120 -6.09 16.06 14.37
N LEU A 121 -5.06 15.21 14.24
CA LEU A 121 -3.90 15.22 15.14
C LEU A 121 -3.06 16.48 14.93
N ARG A 122 -2.46 16.97 16.01
CA ARG A 122 -1.63 18.19 16.05
C ARG A 122 -0.42 17.94 16.92
N ASP A 123 0.65 18.70 16.67
CA ASP A 123 1.85 18.63 17.48
C ASP A 123 1.57 18.81 18.97
N ALA A 124 2.24 17.98 19.78
CA ALA A 124 2.16 18.05 21.22
C ALA A 124 2.83 19.34 21.73
N THR A 125 2.16 20.03 22.64
CA THR A 125 2.78 21.09 23.43
C THR A 125 3.89 20.50 24.31
N ASP A 126 4.83 21.32 24.78
CA ASP A 126 5.90 20.84 25.67
C ASP A 126 5.34 20.24 26.96
N ILE A 127 4.24 20.79 27.46
CA ILE A 127 3.53 20.28 28.64
C ILE A 127 2.95 18.89 28.36
N ASP A 128 2.27 18.71 27.23
CA ASP A 128 1.65 17.43 26.87
C ASP A 128 2.69 16.36 26.57
N HIS A 129 3.76 16.72 25.85
CA HIS A 129 4.90 15.84 25.61
C HIS A 129 5.60 15.43 26.92
N SER A 130 5.75 16.37 27.87
CA SER A 130 6.33 16.07 29.18
C SER A 130 5.46 15.12 29.99
N ARG A 131 4.13 15.23 29.91
CA ARG A 131 3.20 14.26 30.52
C ARG A 131 3.36 12.87 29.90
N PHE A 132 3.47 12.78 28.58
CA PHE A 132 3.74 11.51 27.90
C PHE A 132 5.08 10.90 28.31
N ARG A 133 6.17 11.68 28.37
CA ARG A 133 7.50 11.19 28.77
C ARG A 133 7.51 10.53 30.15
N LYS A 134 6.67 10.99 31.08
CA LYS A 134 6.54 10.39 32.42
C LYS A 134 5.99 8.96 32.41
N LEU A 135 5.32 8.54 31.33
CA LEU A 135 4.85 7.16 31.18
C LEU A 135 5.99 6.18 30.89
N ASN A 136 7.16 6.66 30.47
CA ASN A 136 8.32 5.84 30.10
C ASN A 136 8.01 4.79 29.01
N ILE A 137 7.15 5.15 28.05
CA ILE A 137 6.71 4.26 26.96
C ILE A 137 7.52 4.54 25.69
N ASN A 138 7.97 3.48 25.01
CA ASN A 138 8.62 3.58 23.72
C ASN A 138 7.58 3.72 22.58
N TYR A 139 7.20 4.97 22.28
CA TYR A 139 6.25 5.27 21.20
C TYR A 139 6.68 4.69 19.84
N ARG A 140 7.97 4.77 19.50
CA ARG A 140 8.48 4.31 18.19
C ARG A 140 8.36 2.81 18.01
N SER A 141 8.62 2.05 19.07
CA SER A 141 8.48 0.60 19.07
C SER A 141 7.01 0.20 18.87
N ALA A 142 6.08 0.83 19.59
CA ALA A 142 4.65 0.59 19.44
C ALA A 142 4.15 0.89 18.01
N ILE A 143 4.58 2.01 17.41
CA ILE A 143 4.27 2.34 16.01
C ILE A 143 4.93 1.36 15.04
N GLY A 144 6.18 0.94 15.31
CA GLY A 144 6.91 0.00 14.45
C GLY A 144 6.19 -1.33 14.32
N LEU A 145 5.68 -1.87 15.43
CA LEU A 145 4.89 -3.10 15.43
C LEU A 145 3.55 -2.92 14.69
N LEU A 146 2.84 -1.81 14.93
CA LEU A 146 1.62 -1.49 14.18
C LEU A 146 1.88 -1.36 12.67
N ASN A 147 3.00 -0.75 12.29
CA ASN A 147 3.40 -0.61 10.90
C ASN A 147 3.71 -1.95 10.24
N HIS A 148 4.34 -2.88 10.96
CA HIS A 148 4.55 -4.24 10.47
C HIS A 148 3.21 -4.97 10.21
N ILE A 149 2.26 -4.86 11.14
CA ILE A 149 0.91 -5.44 10.99
C ILE A 149 0.17 -4.81 9.79
N ALA A 150 0.22 -3.48 9.68
CA ALA A 150 -0.43 -2.71 8.62
C ALA A 150 0.10 -3.05 7.22
N GLN A 151 1.41 -3.21 7.08
CA GLN A 151 2.07 -3.46 5.79
C GLN A 151 1.86 -4.89 5.29
N LEU A 152 1.71 -5.87 6.18
CA LEU A 152 1.64 -7.27 5.80
C LEU A 152 0.23 -7.81 5.67
N THR A 153 -0.70 -7.45 6.56
CA THR A 153 -2.02 -8.11 6.62
C THR A 153 -3.20 -7.20 6.91
N ARG A 154 -2.98 -5.97 7.39
CA ARG A 154 -4.06 -5.08 7.89
C ARG A 154 -4.09 -3.71 7.21
N PRO A 155 -4.51 -3.64 5.92
CA PRO A 155 -4.65 -2.36 5.23
C PRO A 155 -5.55 -1.37 5.96
N ASP A 156 -6.56 -1.87 6.67
CA ASP A 156 -7.56 -1.11 7.41
C ASP A 156 -7.01 -0.24 8.55
N ILE A 157 -5.79 -0.50 9.02
CA ILE A 157 -5.09 0.38 9.98
C ILE A 157 -4.03 1.28 9.34
N SER A 158 -3.79 1.19 8.03
CA SER A 158 -2.66 1.85 7.37
C SER A 158 -2.68 3.37 7.51
N PHE A 159 -3.84 4.00 7.34
CA PHE A 159 -3.97 5.44 7.56
C PHE A 159 -3.66 5.83 9.01
N ALA A 160 -4.18 5.06 9.96
CA ALA A 160 -3.98 5.30 11.39
C ALA A 160 -2.49 5.31 11.75
N VAL A 161 -1.78 4.27 11.29
CA VAL A 161 -0.35 4.14 11.53
C VAL A 161 0.44 5.24 10.81
N SER A 162 0.14 5.51 9.55
CA SER A 162 0.77 6.57 8.75
C SER A 162 0.65 7.94 9.42
N SER A 163 -0.54 8.26 9.94
CA SER A 163 -0.83 9.50 10.65
C SER A 163 -0.09 9.59 12.00
N LEU A 164 -0.15 8.52 12.81
CA LEU A 164 0.48 8.48 14.14
C LEU A 164 2.01 8.43 14.09
N ALA A 165 2.59 7.83 13.05
CA ALA A 165 4.04 7.71 12.88
C ALA A 165 4.75 9.06 12.78
N ARG A 166 4.05 10.10 12.31
CA ARG A 166 4.58 11.46 12.21
C ARG A 166 5.02 12.05 13.54
N PHE A 167 4.37 11.65 14.62
CA PHE A 167 4.62 12.18 15.96
C PHE A 167 5.69 11.39 16.72
N SER A 168 6.44 10.49 16.04
CA SER A 168 7.48 9.64 16.62
C SER A 168 8.67 10.37 17.25
N VAL A 169 8.86 11.65 16.93
CA VAL A 169 9.92 12.49 17.52
C VAL A 169 9.43 13.15 18.82
N LYS A 170 8.22 13.70 18.81
CA LYS A 170 7.63 14.44 19.95
C LYS A 170 6.18 14.00 20.20
N PRO A 171 5.95 12.76 20.67
CA PRO A 171 4.61 12.24 20.94
C PRO A 171 3.95 12.94 22.14
N GLY A 172 2.62 13.00 22.14
CA GLY A 172 1.82 13.63 23.20
C GLY A 172 0.85 12.62 23.80
N MET A 173 0.10 13.03 24.82
CA MET A 173 -0.92 12.15 25.41
C MET A 173 -2.01 11.84 24.39
N THR A 174 -2.47 12.81 23.60
CA THR A 174 -3.50 12.57 22.56
C THR A 174 -3.03 11.52 21.54
N HIS A 175 -1.77 11.61 21.09
CA HIS A 175 -1.17 10.61 20.20
C HIS A 175 -1.16 9.23 20.84
N TRP A 176 -0.76 9.14 22.11
CA TRP A 176 -0.75 7.87 22.83
C TRP A 176 -2.14 7.27 23.03
N HIS A 177 -3.16 8.10 23.28
CA HIS A 177 -4.55 7.62 23.36
C HIS A 177 -5.01 7.00 22.05
N GLU A 178 -4.67 7.61 20.91
CA GLU A 178 -5.03 7.07 19.60
C GLU A 178 -4.19 5.84 19.23
N VAL A 179 -2.92 5.74 19.64
CA VAL A 179 -2.17 4.47 19.51
C VAL A 179 -2.88 3.34 20.25
N LYS A 180 -3.28 3.56 21.51
CA LYS A 180 -4.07 2.57 22.26
C LYS A 180 -5.38 2.24 21.55
N LYS A 181 -6.04 3.21 20.92
CA LYS A 181 -7.27 2.98 20.15
C LYS A 181 -7.06 2.04 18.96
N VAL A 182 -5.93 2.15 18.25
CA VAL A 182 -5.58 1.20 17.18
C VAL A 182 -5.44 -0.21 17.74
N TRP A 183 -4.77 -0.38 18.89
CA TRP A 183 -4.67 -1.68 19.57
C TRP A 183 -6.03 -2.22 20.05
N GLN A 184 -6.89 -1.36 20.58
CA GLN A 184 -8.27 -1.71 20.95
C GLN A 184 -9.11 -2.17 19.75
N TYR A 185 -8.85 -1.59 18.58
CA TYR A 185 -9.46 -2.00 17.32
C TYR A 185 -8.92 -3.35 16.84
N LEU A 186 -7.59 -3.54 16.85
CA LEU A 186 -6.95 -4.81 16.53
C LEU A 186 -7.42 -5.94 17.44
N LYS A 187 -7.61 -5.69 18.75
CA LYS A 187 -8.19 -6.66 19.69
C LYS A 187 -9.59 -7.11 19.26
N ARG A 188 -10.46 -6.18 18.86
CA ARG A 188 -11.81 -6.49 18.37
C ARG A 188 -11.78 -7.33 17.09
N THR A 189 -10.76 -7.10 16.27
CA THR A 189 -10.64 -7.61 14.91
C THR A 189 -9.46 -8.56 14.76
N ALA A 190 -9.12 -9.28 15.84
CA ALA A 190 -7.93 -10.13 15.89
C ALA A 190 -8.02 -11.31 14.91
N ASP A 191 -9.25 -11.75 14.62
CA ASP A 191 -9.55 -12.86 13.74
C ASP A 191 -9.60 -12.48 12.24
N ILE A 192 -9.50 -11.19 11.89
CA ILE A 192 -9.41 -10.77 10.48
C ILE A 192 -8.15 -11.37 9.85
N LYS A 193 -8.31 -12.00 8.69
CA LYS A 193 -7.20 -12.52 7.89
C LYS A 193 -7.23 -11.92 6.49
N LEU A 194 -6.07 -11.56 5.96
CA LEU A 194 -5.96 -11.19 4.55
C LEU A 194 -6.24 -12.45 3.72
N THR A 195 -7.40 -12.48 3.08
CA THR A 195 -7.93 -13.65 2.39
C THR A 195 -7.80 -13.47 0.88
N LEU A 196 -6.93 -14.25 0.27
CA LEU A 196 -6.63 -14.26 -1.15
C LEU A 196 -7.37 -15.42 -1.83
N HIS A 197 -8.27 -15.08 -2.75
CA HIS A 197 -8.96 -16.02 -3.63
C HIS A 197 -9.49 -15.32 -4.89
N ILE A 198 -9.85 -16.08 -5.92
CA ILE A 198 -10.44 -15.50 -7.13
C ILE A 198 -11.91 -15.15 -6.83
N LYS A 199 -12.22 -13.85 -6.71
CA LYS A 199 -13.60 -13.33 -6.51
C LYS A 199 -14.30 -13.07 -7.83
N ASP A 200 -13.60 -12.43 -8.76
CA ASP A 200 -14.10 -12.15 -10.11
C ASP A 200 -12.99 -12.41 -11.14
N PRO A 201 -13.08 -13.52 -11.90
CA PRO A 201 -12.11 -13.85 -12.96
C PRO A 201 -11.97 -12.78 -14.04
N ASN A 202 -13.00 -11.94 -14.26
CA ASN A 202 -12.97 -10.89 -15.27
C ASN A 202 -12.24 -9.63 -14.81
N GLN A 203 -12.00 -9.49 -13.50
CA GLN A 203 -11.32 -8.35 -12.90
C GLN A 203 -9.85 -8.65 -12.67
N LEU A 204 -9.10 -8.83 -13.75
CA LEU A 204 -7.70 -9.25 -13.66
C LEU A 204 -6.87 -8.28 -12.80
N LEU A 205 -6.86 -6.98 -13.08
CA LEU A 205 -6.14 -5.98 -12.28
C LEU A 205 -6.93 -4.68 -12.18
N GLN A 206 -7.38 -4.35 -10.97
CA GLN A 206 -8.10 -3.12 -10.63
C GLN A 206 -7.35 -2.33 -9.56
N ILE A 207 -7.29 -1.01 -9.71
CA ILE A 207 -6.50 -0.16 -8.83
C ILE A 207 -7.34 1.04 -8.41
N PHE A 208 -7.70 1.11 -7.14
CA PHE A 208 -8.39 2.28 -6.56
C PHE A 208 -7.34 3.26 -6.08
N SER A 209 -7.52 4.55 -6.35
CA SER A 209 -6.65 5.59 -5.85
C SER A 209 -7.46 6.79 -5.37
N ASP A 210 -7.14 7.29 -4.18
CA ASP A 210 -7.81 8.43 -3.56
C ASP A 210 -6.79 9.33 -2.84
N ALA A 211 -7.15 10.60 -2.67
CA ALA A 211 -6.42 11.52 -1.80
C ALA A 211 -7.35 12.42 -0.98
N SER A 212 -6.97 12.63 0.28
CA SER A 212 -7.52 13.77 1.04
C SER A 212 -6.87 15.06 0.58
N TRP A 213 -7.56 16.20 0.74
CA TRP A 213 -7.02 17.51 0.34
C TRP A 213 -6.88 18.46 1.53
N GLY A 214 -5.64 18.90 1.80
CA GLY A 214 -5.38 19.95 2.79
C GLY A 214 -5.77 19.59 4.24
N ASP A 215 -5.91 18.29 4.52
CA ASP A 215 -6.56 17.81 5.73
C ASP A 215 -5.69 17.90 6.97
N ASP A 216 -4.37 17.91 6.77
CA ASP A 216 -3.37 18.14 7.80
C ASP A 216 -3.49 19.55 8.40
N PRO A 217 -3.78 19.68 9.71
CA PRO A 217 -3.89 20.98 10.36
C PRO A 217 -2.60 21.80 10.37
N GLN A 218 -1.44 21.15 10.23
CA GLN A 218 -0.14 21.76 10.47
C GLN A 218 0.46 22.35 9.18
N ASP A 219 0.64 21.50 8.17
CA ASP A 219 1.28 21.90 6.92
C ASP A 219 0.34 21.85 5.71
N ARG A 220 -0.95 21.54 5.91
CA ARG A 220 -1.94 21.41 4.83
C ARG A 220 -1.53 20.40 3.76
N ALA A 221 -0.68 19.44 4.12
CA ALA A 221 -0.39 18.33 3.24
C ALA A 221 -1.58 17.39 3.14
N SER A 222 -1.70 16.80 1.96
CA SER A 222 -2.69 15.80 1.60
C SER A 222 -2.22 14.40 1.99
N GLN A 223 -3.13 13.43 2.09
CA GLN A 223 -2.79 12.00 2.22
C GLN A 223 -3.08 11.31 0.88
N SER A 224 -2.21 10.41 0.45
CA SER A 224 -2.44 9.53 -0.71
C SER A 224 -2.77 8.13 -0.23
N GLY A 225 -3.77 7.50 -0.85
CA GLY A 225 -4.15 6.11 -0.66
C GLY A 225 -4.29 5.37 -1.99
N TYR A 226 -3.89 4.10 -2.05
CA TYR A 226 -4.30 3.21 -3.14
C TYR A 226 -4.49 1.77 -2.67
N LEU A 227 -5.32 1.02 -3.41
CA LEU A 227 -5.58 -0.41 -3.25
C LEU A 227 -5.50 -1.09 -4.62
N CYS A 228 -4.73 -2.16 -4.73
CA CYS A 228 -4.60 -2.97 -5.94
C CYS A 228 -5.25 -4.33 -5.72
N PHE A 229 -6.15 -4.69 -6.62
CA PHE A 229 -6.90 -5.94 -6.61
C PHE A 229 -6.52 -6.79 -7.81
N LEU A 230 -6.28 -8.08 -7.56
CA LEU A 230 -6.06 -9.11 -8.57
C LEU A 230 -7.20 -10.12 -8.49
N PHE A 231 -7.95 -10.30 -9.57
CA PHE A 231 -9.17 -11.13 -9.59
C PHE A 231 -10.16 -10.80 -8.48
N GLY A 232 -10.26 -9.52 -8.12
CA GLY A 232 -11.08 -9.02 -7.01
C GLY A 232 -10.52 -9.26 -5.59
N SER A 233 -9.35 -9.89 -5.44
CA SER A 233 -8.65 -10.01 -4.15
C SER A 233 -7.63 -8.90 -3.95
N LEU A 234 -7.59 -8.32 -2.75
CA LEU A 234 -6.65 -7.27 -2.39
C LEU A 234 -5.23 -7.84 -2.27
N ILE A 235 -4.28 -7.30 -3.04
CA ILE A 235 -2.90 -7.81 -3.09
C ILE A 235 -1.82 -6.76 -2.76
N SER A 236 -2.11 -5.47 -2.92
CA SER A 236 -1.18 -4.38 -2.61
C SER A 236 -1.94 -3.12 -2.19
N TRP A 237 -1.36 -2.34 -1.28
CA TRP A 237 -1.96 -1.12 -0.76
C TRP A 237 -0.90 -0.16 -0.24
N ASN A 238 -1.28 1.11 -0.11
CA ASN A 238 -0.43 2.11 0.52
C ASN A 238 -1.26 3.25 1.10
N SER A 239 -0.84 3.78 2.23
CA SER A 239 -1.33 5.04 2.80
C SER A 239 -0.16 5.90 3.23
N CYS A 240 0.05 7.04 2.57
CA CYS A 240 1.19 7.89 2.87
C CYS A 240 0.88 9.37 2.70
N LYS A 241 1.50 10.18 3.56
CA LYS A 241 1.46 11.64 3.48
C LYS A 241 2.12 12.12 2.19
N GLN A 242 1.50 13.07 1.52
CA GLN A 242 2.08 13.72 0.36
C GLN A 242 3.23 14.63 0.78
N ARG A 243 4.36 14.55 0.05
CA ARG A 243 5.57 15.34 0.37
C ARG A 243 5.41 16.82 0.03
N LEU A 244 4.53 17.15 -0.90
CA LEU A 244 4.28 18.51 -1.38
C LEU A 244 2.86 18.92 -1.00
N ILE A 245 2.70 20.19 -0.67
CA ILE A 245 1.39 20.82 -0.47
C ILE A 245 0.75 20.98 -1.85
N THR A 246 -0.47 20.50 -1.99
CA THR A 246 -1.24 20.58 -3.23
C THR A 246 -2.20 21.76 -3.18
N TYR A 247 -2.27 22.51 -4.27
CA TYR A 247 -3.06 23.74 -4.36
C TYR A 247 -4.54 23.49 -4.73
N SER A 248 -4.89 22.29 -5.19
CA SER A 248 -6.26 21.86 -5.46
C SER A 248 -6.48 20.39 -5.09
N SER A 249 -7.75 19.98 -4.95
CA SER A 249 -8.16 18.58 -4.76
C SER A 249 -7.66 17.70 -5.92
N THR A 250 -7.85 18.16 -7.16
CA THR A 250 -7.38 17.46 -8.37
C THR A 250 -5.86 17.23 -8.37
N GLU A 251 -5.07 18.17 -7.85
CA GLU A 251 -3.62 17.95 -7.70
C GLU A 251 -3.32 16.91 -6.62
N ALA A 252 -4.08 16.91 -5.52
CA ALA A 252 -3.97 15.91 -4.47
C ALA A 252 -4.25 14.51 -5.02
N GLU A 253 -5.31 14.33 -5.81
CA GLU A 253 -5.70 13.04 -6.40
C GLU A 253 -4.80 12.55 -7.54
N LEU A 254 -4.11 13.46 -8.23
CA LEU A 254 -3.12 13.06 -9.22
C LEU A 254 -1.94 12.28 -8.60
N ASN A 255 -1.59 12.58 -7.35
CA ASN A 255 -0.44 11.95 -6.66
C ASN A 255 -0.61 10.44 -6.35
N PRO A 256 -1.70 9.98 -5.71
CA PRO A 256 -1.95 8.54 -5.54
C PRO A 256 -2.14 7.85 -6.88
N LEU A 257 -2.77 8.50 -7.88
CA LEU A 257 -2.94 7.92 -9.21
C LEU A 257 -1.59 7.59 -9.86
N VAL A 258 -0.64 8.52 -9.86
CA VAL A 258 0.72 8.29 -10.39
C VAL A 258 1.45 7.17 -9.63
N LYS A 259 1.34 7.13 -8.29
CA LYS A 259 1.97 6.05 -7.49
C LYS A 259 1.37 4.69 -7.85
N SER A 260 0.05 4.62 -7.89
CA SER A 260 -0.69 3.40 -8.20
C SER A 260 -0.48 2.95 -9.66
N PHE A 261 -0.22 3.87 -10.58
CA PHE A 261 0.16 3.57 -11.96
C PHE A 261 1.51 2.84 -12.04
N HIS A 262 2.53 3.31 -11.31
CA HIS A 262 3.81 2.62 -11.26
C HIS A 262 3.71 1.23 -10.60
N GLU A 263 2.91 1.12 -9.53
CA GLU A 263 2.58 -0.17 -8.92
C GLU A 263 1.91 -1.11 -9.94
N GLY A 264 0.95 -0.59 -10.71
CA GLY A 264 0.28 -1.32 -11.78
C GLY A 264 1.22 -1.77 -12.89
N ILE A 265 2.17 -0.94 -13.34
CA ILE A 265 3.19 -1.34 -14.31
C ILE A 265 4.01 -2.52 -13.78
N TRP A 266 4.47 -2.42 -12.54
CA TRP A 266 5.26 -3.49 -11.92
C TRP A 266 4.45 -4.79 -11.81
N LEU A 267 3.19 -4.72 -11.36
CA LEU A 267 2.29 -5.88 -11.31
C LEU A 267 2.05 -6.49 -12.69
N LYS A 268 1.84 -5.67 -13.73
CA LYS A 268 1.68 -6.17 -15.12
C LYS A 268 2.92 -6.92 -15.58
N ALA A 269 4.12 -6.38 -15.33
CA ALA A 269 5.38 -7.01 -15.71
C ALA A 269 5.58 -8.33 -14.95
N LEU A 270 5.31 -8.33 -13.65
CA LEU A 270 5.39 -9.53 -12.80
C LEU A 270 4.42 -10.63 -13.28
N LEU A 271 3.16 -10.29 -13.59
CA LEU A 271 2.16 -11.24 -14.07
C LEU A 271 2.49 -11.79 -15.47
N ALA A 272 3.07 -10.96 -16.34
CA ALA A 272 3.56 -11.39 -17.64
C ALA A 272 4.70 -12.40 -17.50
N GLU A 273 5.65 -12.19 -16.58
CA GLU A 273 6.72 -13.15 -16.32
C GLU A 273 6.24 -14.42 -15.60
N MET A 274 5.38 -14.28 -14.60
CA MET A 274 4.93 -15.40 -13.77
C MET A 274 3.99 -16.34 -14.51
N TRP A 275 3.01 -15.79 -15.23
CA TRP A 275 1.88 -16.54 -15.79
C TRP A 275 1.73 -16.39 -17.30
N ASN A 276 2.64 -15.68 -17.97
CA ASN A 276 2.52 -15.35 -19.39
C ASN A 276 1.20 -14.65 -19.73
N ILE A 277 0.64 -13.90 -18.76
CA ILE A 277 -0.58 -13.12 -18.93
C ILE A 277 -0.18 -11.70 -19.34
N GLN A 278 -0.46 -11.36 -20.59
CA GLN A 278 -0.23 -10.02 -21.12
C GLN A 278 -1.43 -9.13 -20.81
N ILE A 279 -1.25 -8.21 -19.86
CA ILE A 279 -2.26 -7.21 -19.53
C ILE A 279 -2.03 -6.00 -20.42
N THR A 280 -2.98 -5.68 -21.29
CA THR A 280 -2.92 -4.47 -22.12
C THR A 280 -3.02 -3.22 -21.24
N SER A 281 -4.04 -3.14 -20.39
CA SER A 281 -4.22 -2.04 -19.43
C SER A 281 -4.85 -2.48 -18.11
N ALA A 282 -4.27 -1.99 -17.02
CA ALA A 282 -4.89 -2.00 -15.69
C ALA A 282 -6.03 -0.97 -15.66
N ASN A 283 -7.10 -1.28 -14.91
CA ASN A 283 -8.20 -0.34 -14.70
C ASN A 283 -7.97 0.47 -13.42
N HIS A 284 -7.75 1.77 -13.57
CA HIS A 284 -7.60 2.71 -12.47
C HIS A 284 -8.94 3.37 -12.16
N LEU A 285 -9.38 3.26 -10.91
CA LEU A 285 -10.63 3.78 -10.42
C LEU A 285 -10.35 5.06 -9.62
N ILE A 286 -10.97 6.16 -10.04
CA ILE A 286 -10.91 7.48 -9.40
C ILE A 286 -12.33 7.99 -9.16
N ASP A 287 -12.50 8.96 -8.26
CA ASP A 287 -13.79 9.60 -8.00
C ASP A 287 -13.82 11.12 -8.26
N ASP A 288 -12.72 11.75 -8.70
CA ASP A 288 -12.69 13.14 -9.19
C ASP A 288 -13.03 13.24 -10.70
N PRO A 289 -14.19 13.84 -11.04
CA PRO A 289 -14.59 14.05 -12.44
C PRO A 289 -13.76 15.12 -13.16
N ASP A 290 -13.24 16.13 -12.47
CA ASP A 290 -12.38 17.17 -13.04
C ASP A 290 -11.01 16.57 -13.42
N LEU A 291 -10.49 15.66 -12.59
CA LEU A 291 -9.29 14.88 -12.90
C LEU A 291 -9.52 13.99 -14.12
N LEU A 292 -10.66 13.30 -14.19
CA LEU A 292 -11.01 12.49 -15.36
C LEU A 292 -11.05 13.34 -16.64
N GLU A 293 -11.76 14.47 -16.62
CA GLU A 293 -11.86 15.37 -17.77
C GLU A 293 -10.46 15.81 -18.21
N ARG A 294 -9.61 16.22 -17.27
CA ARG A 294 -8.22 16.64 -17.50
C ARG A 294 -7.37 15.53 -18.12
N LEU A 295 -7.61 14.26 -17.78
CA LEU A 295 -6.85 13.12 -18.31
C LEU A 295 -7.36 12.66 -19.69
N MET A 296 -8.63 12.92 -20.02
CA MET A 296 -9.24 12.50 -21.28
C MET A 296 -9.15 13.54 -22.40
N MET A 297 -8.89 14.81 -22.08
CA MET A 297 -8.81 15.88 -23.08
C MET A 297 -7.58 15.80 -24.00
N THR A 298 -7.68 16.41 -25.18
CA THR A 298 -6.58 16.52 -26.15
C THR A 298 -5.50 17.51 -25.70
N ASP A 299 -4.29 17.43 -26.26
CA ASP A 299 -3.21 18.37 -25.94
C ASP A 299 -3.55 19.82 -26.32
N GLU A 300 -4.34 19.99 -27.37
CA GLU A 300 -4.82 21.30 -27.82
C GLU A 300 -5.86 21.86 -26.84
N ASP A 301 -6.85 21.06 -26.44
CA ASP A 301 -7.86 21.46 -25.48
C ASP A 301 -7.26 21.75 -24.10
N PHE A 302 -6.30 20.93 -23.66
CA PHE A 302 -5.58 21.15 -22.40
C PHE A 302 -4.85 22.49 -22.42
N LYS A 303 -4.11 22.78 -23.51
CA LYS A 303 -3.44 24.08 -23.68
C LYS A 303 -4.45 25.22 -23.67
N ARG A 304 -5.57 25.09 -24.38
CA ARG A 304 -6.60 26.14 -24.43
C ARG A 304 -7.25 26.39 -23.06
N LYS A 305 -7.52 25.34 -22.29
CA LYS A 305 -8.29 25.43 -21.02
C LYS A 305 -7.42 25.80 -19.81
N TYR A 306 -6.14 25.41 -19.78
CA TYR A 306 -5.26 25.59 -18.62
C TYR A 306 -4.03 26.47 -18.86
N SER A 307 -3.81 26.98 -20.07
CA SER A 307 -2.81 28.04 -20.28
C SER A 307 -3.44 29.38 -19.89
N ASN A 308 -2.84 30.06 -18.92
CA ASN A 308 -3.23 31.44 -18.60
C ASN A 308 -2.63 32.39 -19.65
N GLU A 309 -3.48 33.12 -20.38
CA GLU A 309 -3.04 34.35 -21.06
C GLU A 309 -2.95 35.48 -20.04
N HIS A 310 -1.75 35.80 -19.59
CA HIS A 310 -1.51 36.97 -18.76
C HIS A 310 -1.41 38.22 -19.66
N LEU A 311 -2.47 39.03 -19.71
CA LEU A 311 -2.41 40.36 -20.31
C LEU A 311 -1.73 41.32 -19.33
N ILE A 312 -0.42 41.51 -19.49
CA ILE A 312 0.41 42.35 -18.64
C ILE A 312 0.78 43.63 -19.41
N ASP A 313 0.39 44.79 -18.90
CA ASP A 313 0.66 46.09 -19.55
C ASP A 313 2.12 46.56 -19.36
N ASN A 314 2.82 45.99 -18.40
CA ASN A 314 4.18 46.35 -18.04
C ASN A 314 5.16 45.42 -18.77
N LYS A 315 5.79 45.94 -19.82
CA LYS A 315 6.76 45.21 -20.65
C LYS A 315 7.90 44.56 -19.85
N GLY A 316 8.33 45.17 -18.74
CA GLY A 316 9.36 44.59 -17.85
C GLY A 316 8.85 43.47 -16.95
N LEU A 317 7.54 43.45 -16.65
CA LEU A 317 6.87 42.35 -15.96
C LEU A 317 6.49 41.23 -16.96
N ASP A 318 6.08 41.57 -18.19
CA ASP A 318 5.85 40.63 -19.29
C ASP A 318 7.14 39.88 -19.68
N ASP A 319 8.28 40.58 -19.79
CA ASP A 319 9.58 39.93 -20.04
C ASP A 319 10.04 39.06 -18.86
N LYS A 320 9.66 39.42 -17.62
CA LYS A 320 9.87 38.55 -16.45
C LYS A 320 8.91 37.37 -16.44
N VAL A 321 7.64 37.54 -16.82
CA VAL A 321 6.57 36.51 -16.85
C VAL A 321 6.76 35.52 -18.01
N LYS A 322 7.24 35.97 -19.17
CA LYS A 322 7.69 35.11 -20.28
C LYS A 322 8.92 34.27 -19.92
N ARG A 323 9.75 34.74 -18.99
CA ARG A 323 10.78 33.92 -18.32
C ARG A 323 10.24 33.10 -17.14
N PHE A 324 9.06 33.44 -16.64
CA PHE A 324 8.32 32.77 -15.57
C PHE A 324 7.27 31.79 -16.14
N GLY A 325 7.64 31.02 -17.17
CA GLY A 325 6.92 29.84 -17.66
C GLY A 325 7.45 28.51 -17.11
N LEU A 326 8.39 28.59 -16.16
CA LEU A 326 9.00 27.45 -15.47
C LEU A 326 8.76 27.59 -13.97
N ASN A 327 7.51 27.69 -13.52
CA ASN A 327 7.25 27.59 -12.09
C ASN A 327 7.62 26.16 -11.66
N PRO A 328 8.69 25.93 -10.87
CA PRO A 328 9.08 24.58 -10.46
C PRO A 328 7.96 23.87 -9.69
N LYS A 329 7.03 24.65 -9.13
CA LYS A 329 5.88 24.22 -8.34
C LYS A 329 4.65 23.75 -9.13
N THR A 330 4.57 23.94 -10.45
CA THR A 330 3.47 23.38 -11.27
C THR A 330 3.98 22.48 -12.39
N ARG A 331 5.26 22.61 -12.75
CA ARG A 331 5.93 21.74 -13.72
C ARG A 331 5.77 20.25 -13.38
N HIS A 332 5.78 19.88 -12.09
CA HIS A 332 5.56 18.48 -11.69
C HIS A 332 4.14 18.00 -11.99
N ILE A 333 3.13 18.86 -11.86
CA ILE A 333 1.73 18.54 -12.16
C ILE A 333 1.57 18.35 -13.67
N ASP A 334 2.12 19.26 -14.47
CA ASP A 334 2.02 19.20 -15.92
C ASP A 334 2.78 17.99 -16.49
N LEU A 335 3.96 17.67 -15.94
CA LEU A 335 4.71 16.47 -16.33
C LEU A 335 3.96 15.18 -15.97
N LYS A 336 3.41 15.08 -14.76
CA LYS A 336 2.62 13.92 -14.32
C LYS A 336 1.36 13.75 -15.17
N THR A 337 0.61 14.84 -15.36
CA THR A 337 -0.61 14.85 -16.17
C THR A 337 -0.28 14.48 -17.61
N LYS A 338 0.75 15.09 -18.22
CA LYS A 338 1.17 14.77 -19.58
C LYS A 338 1.59 13.31 -19.74
N GLY A 339 2.34 12.78 -18.77
CA GLY A 339 2.73 11.37 -18.75
C GLY A 339 1.52 10.45 -18.73
N LEU A 340 0.61 10.62 -17.77
CA LEU A 340 -0.61 9.79 -17.68
C LEU A 340 -1.51 9.95 -18.92
N ARG A 341 -1.67 11.15 -19.48
CA ARG A 341 -2.44 11.38 -20.71
C ARG A 341 -1.85 10.61 -21.90
N GLN A 342 -0.52 10.52 -22.00
CA GLN A 342 0.13 9.68 -23.02
C GLN A 342 -0.15 8.20 -22.81
N GLU A 343 -0.10 7.72 -21.57
CA GLU A 343 -0.37 6.32 -21.24
C GLU A 343 -1.82 5.92 -21.51
N VAL A 344 -2.78 6.81 -21.23
CA VAL A 344 -4.19 6.64 -21.61
C VAL A 344 -4.33 6.60 -23.13
N LYS A 345 -3.68 7.52 -23.85
CA LYS A 345 -3.71 7.56 -25.33
C LYS A 345 -3.11 6.30 -25.96
N HIS A 346 -2.07 5.73 -25.38
CA HIS A 346 -1.44 4.48 -25.81
C HIS A 346 -2.19 3.22 -25.34
N GLN A 347 -3.32 3.37 -24.63
CA GLN A 347 -4.11 2.27 -24.08
C GLN A 347 -3.35 1.39 -23.08
N ASN A 348 -2.31 1.93 -22.43
CA ASN A 348 -1.55 1.26 -21.38
C ASN A 348 -2.25 1.34 -20.01
N MET A 349 -3.18 2.29 -19.88
CA MET A 349 -3.96 2.60 -18.68
C MET A 349 -5.42 2.86 -19.08
N ARG A 350 -6.37 2.29 -18.34
CA ARG A 350 -7.79 2.68 -18.41
C ARG A 350 -8.14 3.42 -17.13
N ILE A 351 -8.93 4.48 -17.25
CA ILE A 351 -9.41 5.26 -16.11
C ILE A 351 -10.94 5.19 -16.11
N THR A 352 -11.51 4.76 -14.99
CA THR A 352 -12.96 4.68 -14.79
C THR A 352 -13.33 5.54 -13.60
N LEU A 353 -14.33 6.40 -13.79
CA LEU A 353 -14.91 7.18 -12.70
C LEU A 353 -15.90 6.33 -11.92
N ILE A 354 -15.77 6.31 -10.60
CA ILE A 354 -16.70 5.64 -9.68
C ILE A 354 -17.30 6.66 -8.71
N GLY A 355 -18.40 6.31 -8.03
CA GLY A 355 -18.97 7.16 -7.00
C GLY A 355 -18.08 7.17 -5.75
N THR A 356 -18.00 8.31 -5.05
CA THR A 356 -17.25 8.44 -3.77
C THR A 356 -17.70 7.43 -2.71
N GLN A 357 -18.96 6.95 -2.75
CA GLN A 357 -19.45 5.92 -1.82
C GLN A 357 -18.84 4.53 -2.10
N ASP A 358 -18.44 4.28 -3.35
CA ASP A 358 -17.81 3.05 -3.81
C ASP A 358 -16.27 3.13 -3.73
N MET A 359 -15.72 4.29 -3.36
CA MET A 359 -14.28 4.53 -3.25
C MET A 359 -13.71 3.90 -1.97
N VAL A 360 -13.37 2.62 -2.04
CA VAL A 360 -12.82 1.86 -0.88
C VAL A 360 -11.50 2.46 -0.37
N ALA A 361 -10.71 3.10 -1.24
CA ALA A 361 -9.44 3.75 -0.89
C ALA A 361 -9.59 4.97 0.03
N ASP A 362 -10.81 5.51 0.20
CA ASP A 362 -11.11 6.63 1.12
C ASP A 362 -10.68 6.34 2.57
N SER A 363 -10.82 5.08 2.99
CA SER A 363 -10.38 4.61 4.30
C SER A 363 -8.86 4.73 4.53
N LEU A 364 -8.08 4.87 3.45
CA LEU A 364 -6.63 5.03 3.48
C LEU A 364 -6.19 6.51 3.51
N THR A 365 -7.09 7.47 3.32
CA THR A 365 -6.73 8.89 3.17
C THR A 365 -7.14 9.76 4.35
N LYS A 366 -8.07 9.29 5.18
CA LYS A 366 -8.58 10.03 6.35
C LYS A 366 -9.01 9.14 7.50
N ALA A 367 -9.30 9.76 8.65
CA ALA A 367 -9.85 9.09 9.82
C ALA A 367 -11.32 8.72 9.54
N ALA A 368 -11.51 7.61 8.83
CA ALA A 368 -12.78 7.19 8.28
C ALA A 368 -13.77 6.71 9.34
N GLY A 369 -15.06 6.85 9.03
CA GLY A 369 -16.16 6.35 9.85
C GLY A 369 -16.32 4.83 9.75
N LYS A 370 -17.20 4.27 10.58
CA LYS A 370 -17.45 2.82 10.68
C LYS A 370 -17.72 2.17 9.32
N ASN A 371 -18.59 2.76 8.49
CA ASN A 371 -19.02 2.13 7.23
C ASN A 371 -17.87 2.03 6.21
N SER A 372 -17.05 3.08 6.09
CA SER A 372 -15.90 3.08 5.17
C SER A 372 -14.83 2.07 5.61
N ILE A 373 -14.56 1.97 6.92
CA ILE A 373 -13.68 0.91 7.47
C ILE A 373 -14.28 -0.48 7.25
N PHE A 374 -15.59 -0.66 7.45
CA PHE A 374 -16.26 -1.93 7.21
C PHE A 374 -16.14 -2.38 5.74
N ASN A 375 -16.34 -1.47 4.77
CA ASN A 375 -16.18 -1.77 3.36
C ASN A 375 -14.76 -2.25 3.03
N LEU A 376 -13.73 -1.60 3.58
CA LEU A 376 -12.34 -2.07 3.42
C LEU A 376 -12.11 -3.42 4.11
N VAL A 377 -12.68 -3.66 5.29
CA VAL A 377 -12.60 -4.96 5.97
C VAL A 377 -13.21 -6.08 5.12
N GLN A 378 -14.34 -5.85 4.46
CA GLN A 378 -14.94 -6.84 3.54
C GLN A 378 -14.06 -7.12 2.31
N CYS A 379 -13.22 -6.17 1.89
CA CYS A 379 -12.21 -6.43 0.86
C CYS A 379 -11.08 -7.35 1.37
N ILE A 380 -10.69 -7.20 2.64
CA ILE A 380 -9.63 -7.98 3.30
C ILE A 380 -10.10 -9.40 3.62
N ASP A 381 -11.27 -9.51 4.25
CA ASP A 381 -11.85 -10.74 4.79
C ASP A 381 -13.38 -10.70 4.61
N PRO A 382 -13.93 -11.27 3.53
CA PRO A 382 -15.36 -11.26 3.25
C PRO A 382 -16.20 -12.07 4.26
N GLU A 383 -15.59 -13.04 4.96
CA GLU A 383 -16.30 -13.88 5.92
C GLU A 383 -16.37 -13.24 7.31
N PHE A 384 -15.54 -12.22 7.56
CA PHE A 384 -15.50 -11.53 8.83
C PHE A 384 -16.74 -10.67 9.06
N ASN A 385 -17.56 -11.08 10.03
CA ASN A 385 -18.69 -10.31 10.50
C ASN A 385 -18.31 -9.51 11.75
N GLN A 386 -18.56 -8.19 11.72
CA GLN A 386 -18.41 -7.33 12.90
C GLN A 386 -19.55 -7.58 13.90
N SER A 387 -19.49 -8.67 14.68
CA SER A 387 -20.31 -8.81 15.89
C SER A 387 -19.93 -7.77 16.93
#